data_AF-A0A353RMH1-F1
#
_entry.id   AF-A0A353RMH1-F1
#
_cell.length_a   1.000
_cell.length_b   1.000
_cell.length_c   1.000
_cell.angle_alpha   90.00
_cell.angle_beta   90.00
_cell.angle_gamma   90.00
#
_symmetry.space_group_name_H-M   'P 1'
#
loop_
_entity.id
_entity.type
_entity.pdbx_description
1 polymer ?
#
loop_
_entity_poly.entity_id
_entity_poly.type
_entity_poly.pdbx_seq_one_letter_code
_entity_poly.pdbx_strand_id
1 'polypeptide(L)'
;LHKHTLFIVDEASMINNESADYSLFGTGRLLDDLIEYVYSGEGCRMLLIGDNAQLPPVKQENSPALDKDVLLSYSLQVSDATLTEIVRQTEESGILHNATVLRNALRFNNTEDYPKLIVSGFADVKRITGLELIDEIGDAYRKDGIEETIVISRSNKRVNAYNNGIRNRVLYREEELSTGDILMITKNNYFWVENFEHLDFLANGE
;
A
#
# COMPACT_ATOMS: atom_id res chain seq x y z
N LEU A 1 -11.51 21.39 -18.97
CA LEU A 1 -11.17 21.56 -17.53
C LEU A 1 -12.45 21.53 -16.72
N HIS A 2 -12.41 20.84 -15.58
CA HIS A 2 -13.55 20.76 -14.66
C HIS A 2 -13.82 22.13 -14.02
N LYS A 3 -15.06 22.35 -13.59
CA LYS A 3 -15.48 23.53 -12.83
C LYS A 3 -16.27 23.09 -11.60
N HIS A 4 -16.14 23.80 -10.49
CA HIS A 4 -16.88 23.56 -9.26
C HIS A 4 -16.86 22.10 -8.81
N THR A 5 -15.71 21.44 -8.95
CA THR A 5 -15.54 20.01 -8.70
C THR A 5 -14.67 19.77 -7.48
N LEU A 6 -15.04 18.79 -6.66
CA LEU A 6 -14.20 18.27 -5.57
C LEU A 6 -13.45 17.04 -6.08
N PHE A 7 -12.12 17.10 -6.04
CA PHE A 7 -11.25 15.96 -6.29
C PHE A 7 -10.94 15.28 -4.96
N ILE A 8 -11.22 13.98 -4.88
CA ILE A 8 -10.90 13.16 -3.71
C ILE A 8 -9.75 12.25 -4.11
N VAL A 9 -8.66 12.31 -3.36
CA VAL A 9 -7.45 11.55 -3.62
C VAL A 9 -7.19 10.68 -2.40
N ASP A 10 -7.35 9.38 -2.58
CA ASP A 10 -7.09 8.37 -1.55
C ASP A 10 -5.64 7.89 -1.62
N GLU A 11 -5.15 7.25 -0.56
CA GLU A 11 -3.76 6.77 -0.42
C GLU A 11 -2.72 7.88 -0.71
N ALA A 12 -3.05 9.13 -0.36
CA ALA A 12 -2.21 10.30 -0.63
C ALA A 12 -0.84 10.21 0.06
N SER A 13 -0.71 9.39 1.10
CA SER A 13 0.56 8.99 1.72
C SER A 13 1.59 8.49 0.71
N MET A 14 1.18 7.88 -0.41
CA MET A 14 2.09 7.36 -1.44
C MET A 14 2.46 8.37 -2.54
N ILE A 15 1.90 9.59 -2.52
CA ILE A 15 2.21 10.62 -3.52
C ILE A 15 3.60 11.20 -3.26
N ASN A 16 4.50 11.00 -4.23
CA ASN A 16 5.85 11.56 -4.23
C ASN A 16 5.87 12.95 -4.90
N ASN A 17 6.79 13.83 -4.50
CA ASN A 17 7.08 15.09 -5.19
C ASN A 17 8.55 15.27 -5.65
N GLU A 18 9.29 14.19 -5.77
CA GLU A 18 10.63 14.17 -6.38
C GLU A 18 10.57 13.68 -7.83
N SER A 19 11.32 14.37 -8.70
CA SER A 19 11.51 13.93 -10.08
C SER A 19 12.32 12.64 -10.10
N ALA A 20 11.70 11.53 -10.48
CA ALA A 20 12.46 10.36 -10.89
C ALA A 20 13.27 10.72 -12.15
N ASP A 21 14.55 10.28 -12.22
CA ASP A 21 15.44 10.50 -13.37
C ASP A 21 14.89 9.98 -14.73
N TYR A 22 13.74 9.30 -14.71
CA TYR A 22 12.99 8.83 -15.88
C TYR A 22 11.49 8.91 -15.60
N SER A 23 10.87 10.09 -15.75
CA SER A 23 9.40 10.19 -15.73
C SER A 23 8.82 9.80 -17.10
N LEU A 24 7.94 8.79 -17.10
CA LEU A 24 7.15 8.41 -18.27
C LEU A 24 5.86 9.27 -18.39
N PHE A 25 5.55 10.06 -17.37
CA PHE A 25 4.30 10.80 -17.23
C PHE A 25 4.53 12.14 -16.52
N GLY A 26 3.86 13.20 -16.98
CA GLY A 26 3.88 14.53 -16.38
C GLY A 26 5.27 15.17 -16.29
N THR A 27 5.46 16.06 -15.33
CA THR A 27 6.76 16.68 -15.04
C THR A 27 7.68 15.75 -14.24
N GLY A 28 7.17 14.60 -13.81
CA GLY A 28 7.83 13.69 -12.87
C GLY A 28 7.61 14.07 -11.41
N ARG A 29 6.87 15.14 -11.13
CA ARG A 29 6.48 15.59 -9.79
C ARG A 29 4.97 15.49 -9.65
N LEU A 30 4.52 14.34 -9.16
CA LEU A 30 3.09 14.00 -9.18
C LEU A 30 2.23 14.98 -8.37
N LEU A 31 2.73 15.44 -7.22
CA LEU A 31 1.99 16.42 -6.41
C LEU A 31 1.86 17.78 -7.13
N ASP A 32 2.96 18.27 -7.72
CA ASP A 32 2.95 19.52 -8.52
C ASP A 32 1.93 19.41 -9.67
N ASP A 33 2.01 18.32 -10.45
CA ASP A 33 1.13 18.05 -11.59
C ASP A 33 -0.35 17.98 -11.17
N LEU A 34 -0.63 17.33 -10.04
CA LEU A 34 -1.98 17.19 -9.49
C LEU A 34 -2.56 18.54 -9.04
N ILE A 35 -1.76 19.35 -8.34
CA ILE A 35 -2.18 20.69 -7.87
C ILE A 35 -2.46 21.60 -9.08
N GLU A 36 -1.57 21.61 -10.07
CA GLU A 36 -1.76 22.39 -11.30
C GLU A 36 -3.04 21.98 -12.03
N TYR A 37 -3.27 20.66 -12.17
CA TYR A 37 -4.46 20.14 -12.81
C TYR A 37 -5.75 20.55 -12.09
N VAL A 38 -5.81 20.40 -10.75
CA VAL A 38 -7.01 20.71 -9.98
C VAL A 38 -7.31 22.22 -9.99
N TYR A 39 -6.30 23.05 -9.76
CA TYR A 39 -6.48 24.49 -9.55
C TYR A 39 -6.39 25.34 -10.83
N SER A 40 -6.13 24.72 -11.99
CA SER A 40 -6.41 25.35 -13.30
C SER A 40 -7.91 25.35 -13.62
N GLY A 41 -8.73 24.60 -12.89
CA GLY A 41 -10.19 24.61 -12.97
C GLY A 41 -10.84 25.68 -12.08
N GLU A 42 -11.92 26.29 -12.58
CA GLU A 42 -12.63 27.34 -11.84
C GLU A 42 -13.42 26.76 -10.66
N GLY A 43 -13.14 27.22 -9.44
CA GLY A 43 -13.89 26.85 -8.23
C GLY A 43 -13.71 25.40 -7.80
N CYS A 44 -12.64 24.73 -8.23
CA CYS A 44 -12.31 23.37 -7.82
C CYS A 44 -11.71 23.31 -6.40
N ARG A 45 -11.83 22.14 -5.76
CA ARG A 45 -11.27 21.85 -4.44
C ARG A 45 -10.63 20.46 -4.44
N MET A 46 -9.69 20.23 -3.54
CA MET A 46 -9.05 18.94 -3.35
C MET A 46 -9.20 18.47 -1.90
N LEU A 47 -9.51 17.18 -1.72
CA LEU A 47 -9.48 16.47 -0.45
C LEU A 47 -8.47 15.33 -0.57
N LEU A 48 -7.40 15.42 0.22
CA LEU A 48 -6.38 14.38 0.32
C LEU A 48 -6.70 13.49 1.53
N ILE A 49 -6.72 12.18 1.31
CA ILE A 49 -6.99 11.15 2.32
C ILE A 49 -5.81 10.18 2.32
N GLY A 50 -5.30 9.85 3.50
CA GLY A 50 -4.20 8.89 3.65
C GLY A 50 -3.80 8.68 5.10
N ASP A 51 -2.85 7.77 5.33
CA ASP A 51 -2.35 7.42 6.66
C ASP A 51 -0.88 7.85 6.84
N ASN A 52 -0.64 8.77 7.78
CA ASN A 52 0.72 9.21 8.16
C ASN A 52 1.57 8.11 8.82
N ALA A 53 0.96 7.01 9.27
CA ALA A 53 1.67 5.86 9.85
C ALA A 53 2.03 4.78 8.81
N GLN A 54 1.65 4.95 7.54
CA GLN A 54 2.04 4.08 6.44
C GLN A 54 3.50 4.33 6.05
N LEU A 55 4.08 3.41 5.28
CA LEU A 55 5.39 3.65 4.69
C LEU A 55 5.32 4.89 3.79
N PRO A 56 6.23 5.87 3.96
CA PRO A 56 6.30 7.04 3.09
C PRO A 56 6.66 6.61 1.66
N PRO A 57 6.53 7.52 0.68
CA PRO A 57 6.99 7.26 -0.68
C PRO A 57 8.45 6.80 -0.67
N VAL A 58 8.80 5.93 -1.62
CA VAL A 58 10.13 5.30 -1.66
C VAL A 58 11.22 6.37 -1.65
N LYS A 59 12.16 6.26 -0.69
CA LYS A 59 13.27 7.20 -0.41
C LYS A 59 12.90 8.53 0.25
N GLN A 60 11.65 8.71 0.69
CA GLN A 60 11.24 9.89 1.45
C GLN A 60 11.04 9.55 2.93
N GLU A 61 11.22 10.55 3.79
CA GLU A 61 10.95 10.40 5.24
C GLU A 61 9.47 10.61 5.56
N ASN A 62 8.79 11.51 4.82
CA ASN A 62 7.39 11.86 5.00
C ASN A 62 6.68 11.98 3.63
N SER A 63 5.35 11.87 3.63
CA SER A 63 4.54 12.14 2.44
C SER A 63 4.35 13.65 2.23
N PRO A 64 4.81 14.25 1.13
CA PRO A 64 4.61 15.67 0.86
C PRO A 64 3.14 16.04 0.67
N ALA A 65 2.30 15.08 0.25
CA ALA A 65 0.87 15.32 0.07
C ALA A 65 0.08 15.33 1.39
N LEU A 66 0.62 14.75 2.47
CA LEU A 66 0.02 14.81 3.81
C LEU A 66 0.71 15.81 4.75
N ASP A 67 1.73 16.52 4.25
CA ASP A 67 2.45 17.55 4.98
C ASP A 67 1.79 18.93 4.75
N LYS A 68 1.25 19.49 5.83
CA LYS A 68 0.55 20.78 5.81
C LYS A 68 1.44 21.93 5.37
N ASP A 69 2.69 21.96 5.82
CA ASP A 69 3.62 23.06 5.51
C ASP A 69 4.02 23.01 4.03
N VAL A 70 4.20 21.80 3.49
CA VAL A 70 4.40 21.59 2.04
C VAL A 70 3.20 22.11 1.25
N LEU A 71 1.97 21.75 1.62
CA LEU A 71 0.76 22.19 0.90
C LEU A 71 0.54 23.71 0.99
N LEU A 72 0.85 24.33 2.13
CA LEU A 72 0.78 25.78 2.31
C LEU A 72 1.78 26.52 1.40
N SER A 73 2.92 25.91 1.06
CA SER A 73 3.92 26.50 0.17
C SER A 73 3.40 26.73 -1.26
N TYR A 74 2.35 26.01 -1.68
CA TYR A 74 1.64 26.24 -2.95
C TYR A 74 0.65 27.41 -2.90
N SER A 75 0.68 28.22 -1.83
CA SER A 75 -0.27 29.33 -1.60
C SER A 75 -1.73 28.88 -1.52
N LEU A 76 -1.97 27.63 -1.07
CA LEU A 76 -3.30 27.07 -0.87
C LEU A 76 -3.84 27.39 0.52
N GLN A 77 -5.17 27.42 0.65
CA GLN A 77 -5.83 27.38 1.96
C GLN A 77 -5.99 25.93 2.39
N VAL A 78 -5.23 25.51 3.40
CA VAL A 78 -5.16 24.11 3.85
C VAL A 78 -5.88 23.95 5.18
N SER A 79 -6.82 23.00 5.24
CA SER A 79 -7.43 22.52 6.49
C SER A 79 -7.12 21.04 6.62
N ASP A 80 -6.67 20.62 7.81
CA ASP A 80 -6.35 19.24 8.13
C ASP A 80 -7.26 18.73 9.25
N ALA A 81 -7.52 17.43 9.24
CA ALA A 81 -8.24 16.73 10.30
C ALA A 81 -7.73 15.29 10.38
N THR A 82 -7.59 14.78 11.60
CA THR A 82 -7.13 13.41 11.86
C THR A 82 -8.23 12.61 12.53
N LEU A 83 -8.58 11.47 11.96
CA LEU A 83 -9.49 10.52 12.60
C LEU A 83 -8.73 9.77 13.69
N THR A 84 -9.11 9.99 14.96
CA THR A 84 -8.42 9.43 16.14
C THR A 84 -9.20 8.31 16.82
N GLU A 85 -10.51 8.23 16.57
CA GLU A 85 -11.36 7.19 17.16
C GLU A 85 -11.19 5.87 16.41
N ILE A 86 -10.90 4.81 17.16
CA ILE A 86 -10.87 3.44 16.64
C ILE A 86 -12.23 2.81 16.97
N VAL A 87 -12.85 2.16 15.97
CA VAL A 87 -14.16 1.52 16.14
C VAL A 87 -14.05 0.42 17.22
N ARG A 88 -15.06 0.32 18.10
CA ARG A 88 -15.08 -0.48 19.36
C ARG A 88 -14.80 -1.99 19.24
N GLN A 89 -14.65 -2.57 18.06
CA GLN A 89 -14.30 -3.99 17.87
C GLN A 89 -12.82 -4.30 18.23
N THR A 90 -12.07 -3.31 18.68
CA THR A 90 -10.65 -3.37 19.09
C THR A 90 -10.29 -4.38 20.15
N GLU A 91 -11.19 -4.73 21.07
CA GLU A 91 -10.81 -5.55 22.22
C GLU A 91 -10.57 -7.02 21.85
N GLU A 92 -11.16 -7.51 20.76
CA GLU A 92 -11.07 -8.91 20.35
C GLU A 92 -10.06 -9.17 19.22
N SER A 93 -9.61 -8.11 18.52
CA SER A 93 -8.68 -8.23 17.39
C SER A 93 -7.23 -7.95 17.80
N GLY A 94 -6.39 -8.98 17.73
CA GLY A 94 -4.96 -8.87 17.92
C GLY A 94 -4.29 -8.08 16.80
N ILE A 95 -4.80 -8.15 15.57
CA ILE A 95 -4.27 -7.36 14.44
C ILE A 95 -4.43 -5.87 14.75
N LEU A 96 -5.65 -5.45 15.10
CA LEU A 96 -5.95 -4.06 15.39
C LEU A 96 -5.24 -3.57 16.67
N HIS A 97 -5.14 -4.42 17.69
CA HIS A 97 -4.38 -4.13 18.90
C HIS A 97 -2.91 -3.83 18.56
N ASN A 98 -2.24 -4.72 17.83
CA ASN A 98 -0.84 -4.55 17.46
C ASN A 98 -0.62 -3.32 16.56
N ALA A 99 -1.49 -3.10 15.57
CA ALA A 99 -1.44 -1.92 14.70
C ALA A 99 -1.58 -0.62 15.52
N THR A 100 -2.48 -0.61 16.52
CA THR A 100 -2.68 0.54 17.42
C THR A 100 -1.45 0.81 18.28
N VAL A 101 -0.84 -0.24 18.85
CA VAL A 101 0.40 -0.13 19.63
C VAL A 101 1.54 0.45 18.78
N LEU A 102 1.70 -0.05 17.55
CA LEU A 102 2.68 0.46 16.59
C LEU A 102 2.44 1.94 16.26
N ARG A 103 1.20 2.30 15.96
CA ARG A 103 0.81 3.69 15.65
C ARG A 103 1.10 4.63 16.80
N ASN A 104 0.81 4.22 18.03
CA ASN A 104 1.11 5.00 19.22
C ASN A 104 2.63 5.14 19.43
N ALA A 105 3.41 4.08 19.19
CA ALA A 105 4.86 4.15 19.27
C ALA A 105 5.42 5.18 18.28
N LEU A 106 4.94 5.20 17.03
CA LEU A 106 5.29 6.23 16.03
C LEU A 106 4.88 7.63 16.48
N ARG A 107 3.63 7.80 16.93
CA ARG A 107 3.08 9.09 17.38
C ARG A 107 3.84 9.71 18.55
N PHE A 108 4.30 8.89 19.49
CA PHE A 108 5.05 9.33 20.67
C PHE A 108 6.57 9.22 20.50
N ASN A 109 7.05 8.90 19.29
CA ASN A 109 8.48 8.73 18.97
C ASN A 109 9.20 7.70 19.85
N ASN A 110 8.49 6.65 20.28
CA ASN A 110 9.00 5.55 21.08
C ASN A 110 9.51 4.42 20.18
N THR A 111 10.52 4.71 19.35
CA THR A 111 10.99 3.82 18.27
C THR A 111 12.41 3.26 18.50
N GLU A 112 12.91 3.32 19.73
CA GLU A 112 14.26 2.82 20.07
C GLU A 112 14.35 1.29 20.01
N ASP A 113 13.26 0.60 20.31
CA ASP A 113 13.17 -0.85 20.30
C ASP A 113 12.43 -1.37 19.07
N TYR A 114 12.79 -2.58 18.64
CA TYR A 114 11.97 -3.31 17.66
C TYR A 114 10.58 -3.60 18.22
N PRO A 115 9.52 -3.47 17.40
CA PRO A 115 8.18 -3.72 17.86
C PRO A 115 7.99 -5.19 18.24
N LYS A 116 7.37 -5.41 19.39
CA LYS A 116 7.02 -6.73 19.90
C LYS A 116 5.53 -6.95 19.72
N LEU A 117 5.16 -7.91 18.86
CA LEU A 117 3.77 -8.25 18.62
C LEU A 117 3.21 -9.07 19.77
N ILE A 118 2.02 -8.72 20.23
CA ILE A 118 1.23 -9.47 21.19
C ILE A 118 0.35 -10.46 20.43
N VAL A 119 0.62 -11.75 20.62
CA VAL A 119 -0.05 -12.84 19.89
C VAL A 119 -0.90 -13.73 20.80
N SER A 120 -0.83 -13.54 22.13
CA SER A 120 -1.60 -14.31 23.10
C SER A 120 -2.89 -13.59 23.44
N GLY A 121 -4.00 -14.34 23.55
CA GLY A 121 -5.31 -13.79 23.94
C GLY A 121 -6.16 -13.31 22.77
N PHE A 122 -5.71 -13.52 21.53
CA PHE A 122 -6.44 -13.17 20.31
C PHE A 122 -6.61 -14.39 19.41
N ALA A 123 -7.70 -14.42 18.64
CA ALA A 123 -8.00 -15.51 17.70
C ALA A 123 -7.42 -15.28 16.29
N ASP A 124 -7.10 -14.03 15.96
CA ASP A 124 -6.71 -13.55 14.63
C ASP A 124 -5.20 -13.34 14.45
N VAL A 125 -4.39 -13.59 15.48
CA VAL A 125 -2.93 -13.52 15.42
C VAL A 125 -2.32 -14.74 16.08
N LYS A 126 -1.50 -15.48 15.32
CA LYS A 126 -0.78 -16.66 15.81
C LYS A 126 0.69 -16.56 15.43
N ARG A 127 1.57 -16.89 16.38
CA ARG A 127 2.99 -17.11 16.09
C ARG A 127 3.19 -18.56 15.67
N ILE A 128 3.80 -18.76 14.52
CA ILE A 128 4.18 -20.08 14.01
C ILE A 128 5.70 -20.19 13.89
N THR A 129 6.19 -21.43 13.90
CA THR A 129 7.59 -21.76 13.64
C THR A 129 7.84 -21.96 12.14
N GLY A 130 9.12 -21.97 11.74
CA GLY A 130 9.47 -22.27 10.35
C GLY A 130 9.14 -23.69 9.91
N LEU A 131 8.95 -24.62 10.85
CA LEU A 131 8.55 -26.01 10.57
C LEU A 131 7.06 -26.10 10.21
N GLU A 132 6.22 -25.31 10.90
CA GLU A 132 4.76 -25.28 10.69
C GLU A 132 4.36 -24.47 9.46
N LEU A 133 5.24 -23.63 8.94
CA LEU A 133 4.92 -22.65 7.90
C LEU A 133 4.28 -23.26 6.63
N ILE A 134 4.82 -24.38 6.14
CA ILE A 134 4.32 -25.02 4.92
C ILE A 134 2.91 -25.57 5.14
N ASP A 135 2.69 -26.20 6.29
CA ASP A 135 1.40 -26.78 6.64
C ASP A 135 0.34 -25.69 6.83
N GLU A 136 0.68 -24.60 7.54
CA GLU A 136 -0.21 -23.46 7.78
C GLU A 136 -0.59 -22.74 6.48
N ILE A 137 0.34 -22.57 5.53
CA ILE A 137 0.02 -22.01 4.20
C ILE A 137 -0.91 -22.97 3.45
N GLY A 138 -0.63 -24.28 3.49
CA GLY A 138 -1.47 -25.29 2.86
C GLY A 138 -2.89 -25.33 3.45
N ASP A 139 -3.03 -25.19 4.76
CA ASP A 139 -4.32 -25.09 5.45
C ASP A 139 -5.07 -23.81 5.07
N ALA A 140 -4.41 -22.66 5.05
CA ALA A 140 -5.00 -21.39 4.62
C ALA A 140 -5.52 -21.48 3.18
N TYR A 141 -4.72 -22.01 2.25
CA TYR A 141 -5.14 -22.19 0.86
C TYR A 141 -6.32 -23.14 0.70
N ARG A 142 -6.42 -24.20 1.51
CA ARG A 142 -7.56 -25.13 1.49
C ARG A 142 -8.83 -24.51 2.08
N LYS A 143 -8.67 -23.75 3.17
CA LYS A 143 -9.79 -23.20 3.94
C LYS A 143 -10.36 -21.94 3.32
N ASP A 144 -9.48 -21.00 2.98
CA ASP A 144 -9.83 -19.63 2.58
C ASP A 144 -9.59 -19.39 1.09
N GLY A 145 -8.67 -20.13 0.48
CA GLY A 145 -8.33 -20.01 -0.94
C GLY A 145 -7.02 -19.26 -1.18
N ILE A 146 -6.39 -19.51 -2.33
CA ILE A 146 -5.10 -18.89 -2.69
C ILE A 146 -5.29 -17.38 -2.90
N GLU A 147 -6.40 -16.97 -3.53
CA GLU A 147 -6.70 -15.56 -3.82
C GLU A 147 -6.93 -14.74 -2.54
N GLU A 148 -7.40 -15.38 -1.47
CA GLU A 148 -7.67 -14.76 -0.17
C GLU A 148 -6.52 -14.93 0.85
N THR A 149 -5.37 -15.44 0.41
CA THR A 149 -4.21 -15.69 1.29
C THR A 149 -2.94 -15.00 0.76
N ILE A 150 -2.42 -14.05 1.53
CA ILE A 150 -1.19 -13.31 1.19
C ILE A 150 -0.04 -13.63 2.15
N VAL A 151 1.16 -13.84 1.58
CA VAL A 151 2.41 -13.99 2.35
C VAL A 151 3.25 -12.74 2.17
N ILE A 152 3.45 -11.99 3.26
CA ILE A 152 4.20 -10.73 3.26
C ILE A 152 5.61 -10.96 3.84
N SER A 153 6.63 -10.37 3.21
CA SER A 153 8.01 -10.45 3.68
C SER A 153 8.77 -9.16 3.39
N ARG A 154 9.72 -8.81 4.26
CA ARG A 154 10.47 -7.53 4.24
C ARG A 154 11.29 -7.27 2.98
N SER A 155 11.71 -8.29 2.23
CA SER A 155 12.59 -8.08 1.07
C SER A 155 12.26 -8.97 -0.12
N ASN A 156 12.49 -8.44 -1.33
CA ASN A 156 12.30 -9.16 -2.60
C ASN A 156 13.08 -10.48 -2.66
N LYS A 157 14.30 -10.51 -2.11
CA LYS A 157 15.09 -11.75 -2.02
C LYS A 157 14.35 -12.84 -1.22
N ARG A 158 13.70 -12.48 -0.11
CA ARG A 158 12.92 -13.42 0.69
C ARG A 158 11.59 -13.75 0.03
N VAL A 159 10.92 -12.77 -0.58
CA VAL A 159 9.69 -13.00 -1.36
C VAL A 159 9.93 -14.03 -2.46
N ASN A 160 11.01 -13.91 -3.24
CA ASN A 160 11.37 -14.89 -4.26
C ASN A 160 11.62 -16.29 -3.67
N ALA A 161 12.28 -16.37 -2.52
CA ALA A 161 12.49 -17.65 -1.83
C ALA A 161 11.18 -18.27 -1.33
N TYR A 162 10.25 -17.46 -0.81
CA TYR A 162 8.92 -17.92 -0.41
C TYR A 162 8.08 -18.35 -1.61
N ASN A 163 8.02 -17.55 -2.68
CA ASN A 163 7.30 -17.89 -3.90
C ASN A 163 7.76 -19.24 -4.45
N ASN A 164 9.07 -19.44 -4.61
CA ASN A 164 9.61 -20.71 -5.08
C ASN A 164 9.35 -21.85 -4.10
N GLY A 165 9.46 -21.60 -2.79
CA GLY A 165 9.18 -22.60 -1.76
C GLY A 165 7.72 -23.06 -1.75
N ILE A 166 6.78 -22.11 -1.83
CA ILE A 166 5.34 -22.36 -1.84
C ILE A 166 4.94 -23.07 -3.14
N ARG A 167 5.40 -22.58 -4.30
CA ARG A 167 5.15 -23.22 -5.60
C ARG A 167 5.58 -24.69 -5.59
N ASN A 168 6.82 -24.96 -5.18
CA ASN A 168 7.36 -26.31 -5.21
C ASN A 168 6.76 -27.23 -4.13
N ARG A 169 6.56 -26.74 -2.90
CA ARG A 169 6.22 -27.60 -1.75
C ARG A 169 4.74 -27.66 -1.42
N VAL A 170 3.99 -26.60 -1.70
CA VAL A 170 2.55 -26.51 -1.40
C VAL A 170 1.73 -26.79 -2.65
N LEU A 171 2.12 -26.20 -3.79
CA LEU A 171 1.38 -26.30 -5.05
C LEU A 171 1.93 -27.39 -6.00
N TYR A 172 3.05 -28.01 -5.66
CA TYR A 172 3.73 -29.04 -6.47
C TYR A 172 4.01 -28.60 -7.92
N ARG A 173 4.38 -27.33 -8.11
CA ARG A 173 4.76 -26.73 -9.40
C ARG A 173 6.26 -26.49 -9.45
N GLU A 174 6.96 -27.29 -10.26
CA GLU A 174 8.43 -27.19 -10.42
C GLU A 174 8.87 -26.22 -11.52
N GLU A 175 7.96 -25.92 -12.46
CA GLU A 175 8.25 -25.02 -13.57
C GLU A 175 8.35 -23.56 -13.10
N GLU A 176 9.13 -22.77 -13.85
CA GLU A 176 9.27 -21.31 -13.62
C GLU A 176 7.91 -20.60 -13.67
N LEU A 177 7.04 -21.04 -14.58
CA LEU A 177 5.67 -20.58 -14.72
C LEU A 177 4.77 -21.76 -15.06
N SER A 178 3.60 -21.82 -14.45
CA SER A 178 2.59 -22.86 -14.66
C SER A 178 1.22 -22.24 -14.82
N THR A 179 0.31 -22.97 -15.49
CA THR A 179 -1.08 -22.52 -15.63
C THR A 179 -1.72 -22.34 -14.26
N GLY A 180 -2.40 -21.21 -14.05
CA GLY A 180 -3.05 -20.85 -12.79
C GLY A 180 -2.09 -20.30 -11.73
N ASP A 181 -0.90 -19.81 -12.11
CA ASP A 181 -0.09 -18.96 -11.24
C ASP A 181 -0.69 -17.55 -11.13
N ILE A 182 -0.65 -17.00 -9.92
CA ILE A 182 -0.98 -15.60 -9.68
C ILE A 182 0.28 -14.78 -9.92
N LEU A 183 0.19 -13.79 -10.80
CA LEU A 183 1.29 -12.90 -11.16
C LEU A 183 0.96 -11.47 -10.77
N MET A 184 1.97 -10.73 -10.34
CA MET A 184 1.85 -9.30 -10.06
C MET A 184 2.51 -8.51 -11.19
N ILE A 185 1.77 -7.56 -11.77
CA ILE A 185 2.31 -6.63 -12.76
C ILE A 185 3.23 -5.64 -12.03
N THR A 186 4.52 -5.62 -12.40
CA THR A 186 5.52 -4.77 -11.71
C THR A 186 5.77 -3.44 -12.41
N LYS A 187 5.26 -3.27 -13.64
CA LYS A 187 5.34 -2.05 -14.43
C LYS A 187 4.11 -1.94 -15.33
N ASN A 188 3.56 -0.74 -15.44
CA ASN A 188 2.46 -0.47 -16.36
C ASN A 188 2.90 -0.78 -17.78
N ASN A 189 2.07 -1.52 -18.51
CA ASN A 189 2.33 -1.90 -19.89
C ASN A 189 1.28 -1.26 -20.81
N TYR A 190 1.74 -0.29 -21.59
CA TYR A 190 0.93 0.45 -22.57
C TYR A 190 1.09 -0.09 -24.00
N PHE A 191 1.99 -1.05 -24.24
CA PHE A 191 2.35 -1.50 -25.59
C PHE A 191 1.24 -2.31 -26.26
N TRP A 192 0.46 -3.06 -25.49
CA TRP A 192 -0.54 -3.98 -26.03
C TRP A 192 -1.93 -3.35 -26.23
N VAL A 193 -2.09 -2.08 -25.86
CA VAL A 193 -3.37 -1.34 -25.85
C VAL A 193 -3.98 -1.19 -27.25
N GLU A 194 -3.15 -1.01 -28.29
CA GLU A 194 -3.63 -0.73 -29.66
C GLU A 194 -4.44 -1.90 -30.28
N ASN A 195 -4.29 -3.13 -29.77
CA ASN A 195 -4.91 -4.32 -30.35
C ASN A 195 -6.14 -4.84 -29.59
N PHE A 196 -6.56 -4.17 -28.51
CA PHE A 196 -7.70 -4.60 -27.68
C PHE A 196 -8.63 -3.42 -27.42
N GLU A 197 -9.84 -3.43 -27.98
CA GLU A 197 -10.81 -2.33 -27.89
C GLU A 197 -11.24 -1.96 -26.45
N HIS A 198 -10.99 -2.82 -25.45
CA HIS A 198 -11.44 -2.65 -24.06
C HIS A 198 -10.32 -2.80 -23.02
N LEU A 199 -9.05 -2.62 -23.42
CA LEU A 199 -7.91 -2.70 -22.51
C LEU A 199 -7.13 -1.39 -22.54
N ASP A 200 -7.31 -0.53 -21.53
CA ASP A 200 -6.67 0.80 -21.48
C ASP A 200 -5.17 0.70 -21.19
N PHE A 201 -4.74 -0.22 -20.32
CA PHE A 201 -3.36 -0.63 -20.07
C PHE A 201 -3.33 -1.92 -19.23
N LEU A 202 -2.15 -2.42 -18.88
CA LEU A 202 -2.01 -3.45 -17.83
C LEU A 202 -1.21 -2.86 -16.67
N ALA A 203 -1.80 -2.79 -15.49
CA ALA A 203 -1.13 -2.34 -14.27
C ALA A 203 -1.52 -3.18 -13.06
N ASN A 204 -0.79 -2.97 -11.96
CA ASN A 204 -1.18 -3.54 -10.68
C ASN A 204 -2.40 -2.78 -10.13
N GLY A 205 -3.45 -3.50 -9.73
CA GLY A 205 -4.69 -2.91 -9.21
C GLY A 205 -5.84 -2.81 -10.23
N GLU A 206 -5.61 -3.25 -11.47
CA GLU A 206 -6.68 -3.63 -12.41
C GLU A 206 -7.01 -5.12 -12.34
#